data_AF-A0A9D9MC03-F1
#
_entry.id   AF-A0A9D9MC03-F1
#
_cell.length_a   1.000
_cell.length_b   1.000
_cell.length_c   1.000
_cell.angle_alpha   90.00
_cell.angle_beta   90.00
_cell.angle_gamma   90.00
#
_symmetry.space_group_name_H-M   'P 1'
#
loop_
_entity.id
_entity.type
_entity.pdbx_description
1 polymer ?
#
loop_
_entity_poly.entity_id
_entity_poly.type
_entity_poly.pdbx_seq_one_letter_code
_entity_poly.pdbx_strand_id
1 'polypeptide(L)' 'MQLYENPDRSAWKELCRRPSQADPVVRERVERIIARVRAGGDAALRELCAELDGWEPSALAASPEEFRAAE' A
#
# COMPACT_ATOMS: atom_id res chain seq x y z
N MET A 1 11.56 2.30 22.48
CA MET A 1 12.57 1.27 22.23
C MET A 1 12.58 0.32 23.41
N GLN A 2 12.50 -0.98 23.21
CA GLN A 2 12.50 -1.98 24.29
C GLN A 2 13.76 -2.85 24.16
N LEU A 3 14.50 -3.01 25.25
CA LEU A 3 15.73 -3.80 25.32
C LEU A 3 15.43 -5.16 25.96
N TYR A 4 15.95 -6.23 25.36
CA TYR A 4 15.86 -7.60 25.89
C TYR A 4 17.28 -8.13 26.06
N GLU A 5 17.72 -8.31 27.31
CA GLU A 5 19.06 -8.81 27.63
C GLU A 5 19.01 -10.33 27.85
N ASN A 6 19.84 -11.07 27.09
CA ASN A 6 19.96 -12.53 27.15
C ASN A 6 18.60 -13.27 27.22
N PRO A 7 17.64 -13.00 26.30
CA PRO A 7 16.35 -13.66 26.34
C PRO A 7 16.49 -15.16 26.08
N ASP A 8 15.67 -15.94 26.76
CA ASP A 8 15.57 -17.38 26.52
C ASP A 8 15.27 -17.66 25.03
N ARG A 9 15.84 -18.75 24.50
CA ARG A 9 15.68 -19.10 23.07
C ARG A 9 14.22 -19.29 22.67
N SER A 10 13.34 -19.70 23.59
CA SER A 10 11.90 -19.83 23.34
C SER A 10 11.24 -18.49 22.98
N ALA A 11 11.77 -17.36 23.46
CA ALA A 11 11.22 -16.02 23.20
C ALA A 11 11.62 -15.47 21.82
N TRP A 12 12.64 -16.03 21.18
CA TRP A 12 13.20 -15.47 19.93
C TRP A 12 12.21 -15.47 18.79
N LYS A 13 11.33 -16.47 18.71
CA LYS A 13 10.28 -16.54 17.68
C LYS A 13 9.37 -15.32 17.71
N GLU A 14 8.99 -14.87 18.92
CA GLU A 14 8.12 -13.71 19.08
C GLU A 14 8.90 -12.40 18.89
N LEU A 15 10.14 -12.30 19.39
CA LEU A 15 10.98 -11.11 19.18
C LEU A 15 11.30 -10.86 17.70
N CYS A 16 11.43 -11.93 16.91
CA CYS A 16 11.62 -11.85 15.47
C CYS A 16 10.30 -11.68 14.69
N ARG A 17 9.15 -11.64 15.37
CA ARG A 17 7.86 -11.47 14.71
C ARG A 17 7.78 -10.08 14.10
N ARG A 18 7.52 -10.02 12.79
CA ARG A 18 7.28 -8.74 12.12
C ARG A 18 5.93 -8.17 12.57
N PRO A 19 5.81 -6.85 12.75
CA PRO A 19 4.58 -6.22 13.21
C PRO A 19 3.40 -6.34 12.22
N SER A 20 3.62 -6.78 10.97
CA SER A 20 2.68 -6.54 9.86
C SER A 20 2.11 -7.78 9.15
N GLN A 21 2.29 -9.00 9.63
CA GLN A 21 2.06 -10.18 8.76
C GLN A 21 0.60 -10.53 8.42
N ALA A 22 -0.39 -10.00 9.13
CA ALA A 22 -1.79 -10.26 8.81
C ALA A 22 -2.69 -9.20 9.45
N ASP A 23 -2.76 -8.01 8.88
CA ASP A 23 -3.75 -7.02 9.28
C ASP A 23 -5.06 -7.26 8.49
N PRO A 24 -6.14 -7.75 9.12
CA PRO A 24 -7.42 -7.98 8.45
C PRO A 24 -7.99 -6.70 7.83
N VAL A 25 -7.70 -5.53 8.40
CA VAL A 25 -8.16 -4.23 7.91
C VAL A 25 -7.53 -3.91 6.56
N VAL A 26 -6.23 -4.19 6.40
CA VAL A 26 -5.53 -4.00 5.13
C VAL A 26 -6.13 -4.91 4.06
N ARG A 27 -6.39 -6.19 4.38
CA ARG A 27 -7.01 -7.13 3.45
C ARG A 27 -8.38 -6.64 2.98
N GLU A 28 -9.27 -6.31 3.90
CA GLU A 28 -10.63 -5.86 3.59
C GLU A 28 -10.62 -4.57 2.73
N ARG A 29 -9.72 -3.64 3.04
CA ARG A 29 -9.59 -2.39 2.27
C ARG A 29 -9.11 -2.68 0.84
N VAL A 30 -8.13 -3.55 0.67
CA VAL A 30 -7.62 -3.95 -0.65
C VAL A 30 -8.71 -4.65 -1.47
N GLU A 31 -9.47 -5.56 -0.88
CA GLU A 31 -10.57 -6.25 -1.55
C GLU A 31 -11.64 -5.27 -2.07
N ARG A 32 -11.98 -4.25 -1.26
CA ARG A 32 -12.90 -3.18 -1.67
C ARG A 32 -12.34 -2.33 -2.81
N ILE A 33 -11.05 -1.96 -2.77
CA ILE A 33 -10.40 -1.21 -3.86
C ILE A 33 -10.45 -2.01 -5.16
N ILE A 34 -10.08 -3.29 -5.12
CA ILE A 34 -10.12 -4.17 -6.29
C ILE A 34 -11.55 -4.27 -6.85
N ALA A 35 -12.56 -4.42 -6.00
CA ALA A 35 -13.95 -4.47 -6.41
C ALA A 35 -14.41 -3.16 -7.08
N ARG A 36 -14.04 -1.99 -6.50
CA ARG A 36 -14.31 -0.66 -7.09
C ARG A 36 -13.71 -0.54 -8.49
N VAL A 37 -12.43 -0.88 -8.65
CA VAL A 37 -11.75 -0.78 -9.95
C VAL A 37 -12.31 -1.78 -10.96
N ARG A 38 -12.68 -3.00 -10.55
CA ARG A 38 -13.35 -3.95 -11.45
C ARG A 38 -14.69 -3.44 -11.98
N ALA A 39 -15.45 -2.70 -11.16
CA ALA A 39 -16.75 -2.17 -11.54
C ALA A 39 -16.64 -0.85 -12.35
N GLY A 40 -15.72 0.03 -11.96
CA GLY A 40 -15.63 1.40 -12.48
C GLY A 40 -14.43 1.70 -13.39
N GLY A 41 -13.53 0.73 -13.59
CA GLY A 41 -12.34 0.89 -14.43
C GLY A 41 -11.50 2.12 -14.07
N ASP A 42 -11.03 2.83 -15.11
CA ASP A 42 -10.18 4.02 -14.96
C ASP A 42 -10.87 5.20 -14.26
N ALA A 43 -12.20 5.27 -14.28
CA ALA A 43 -12.92 6.32 -13.53
C ALA A 43 -12.74 6.10 -12.03
N ALA A 44 -12.97 4.88 -11.56
CA ALA A 44 -12.72 4.51 -10.16
C ALA A 44 -11.24 4.67 -9.78
N LEU A 45 -10.30 4.42 -10.71
CA LEU A 45 -8.88 4.60 -10.45
C LEU A 45 -8.52 6.08 -10.23
N ARG A 46 -9.10 7.00 -11.02
CA ARG A 46 -8.89 8.46 -10.82
C ARG A 46 -9.44 8.93 -9.48
N GLU A 47 -10.62 8.47 -9.08
CA GLU A 47 -11.20 8.76 -7.77
C GLU A 47 -10.30 8.28 -6.63
N LEU A 48 -9.71 7.09 -6.78
CA LEU A 48 -8.78 6.53 -5.80
C LEU A 48 -7.48 7.34 -5.70
N CYS A 49 -6.93 7.84 -6.82
CA CYS A 49 -5.77 8.74 -6.80
C CYS A 49 -6.10 10.04 -6.05
N ALA A 50 -7.28 10.62 -6.27
CA ALA A 50 -7.69 11.81 -5.55
C ALA A 50 -7.87 11.53 -4.05
N GLU A 51 -8.46 10.40 -3.68
CA GLU A 51 -8.72 9.99 -2.29
C GLU A 51 -7.44 9.68 -1.51
N LEU A 52 -6.52 8.91 -2.10
CA LEU A 52 -5.36 8.34 -1.40
C LEU A 52 -4.10 9.19 -1.55
N ASP A 53 -3.89 9.75 -2.73
CA ASP A 53 -2.68 10.50 -3.07
C ASP A 53 -2.92 12.02 -3.05
N GLY A 54 -4.18 12.46 -2.96
CA GLY A 54 -4.55 13.87 -3.10
C GLY A 54 -4.28 14.41 -4.50
N TRP A 55 -4.22 13.52 -5.51
CA TRP A 55 -3.81 13.84 -6.87
C TRP A 55 -4.93 13.56 -7.87
N GLU A 56 -5.23 14.54 -8.72
CA GLU A 56 -6.24 14.45 -9.77
C GLU A 56 -5.57 14.35 -11.16
N PRO A 57 -5.25 13.13 -11.65
CA PRO A 57 -4.56 12.95 -12.92
C PRO A 57 -5.42 13.33 -14.13
N SER A 58 -4.82 14.10 -15.05
CA SER A 58 -5.31 14.24 -16.43
C SER A 58 -5.08 12.96 -17.25
N ALA A 59 -3.97 12.26 -16.99
CA ALA A 59 -3.62 10.96 -17.53
C ALA A 59 -3.06 10.05 -16.42
N LEU A 60 -3.38 8.75 -16.48
CA LEU A 60 -2.91 7.77 -15.50
C LEU A 60 -1.48 7.29 -15.80
N ALA A 61 -1.11 7.21 -17.08
CA ALA A 61 0.22 6.86 -17.52
C ALA A 61 1.02 8.13 -17.80
N ALA A 62 2.25 8.19 -17.31
CA ALA A 62 3.18 9.23 -17.69
C ALA A 62 3.53 9.11 -19.18
N SER A 63 3.55 10.26 -19.86
CA SER A 63 3.91 10.39 -21.26
C SER A 63 5.42 10.21 -21.48
N PRO A 64 5.84 9.78 -22.68
CA PRO A 64 7.27 9.72 -23.02
C PRO A 64 8.00 11.06 -22.84
N GLU A 65 7.31 12.18 -23.04
CA GLU A 65 7.83 13.53 -22.85
C GLU A 65 8.11 13.82 -21.38
N GLU A 66 7.18 13.48 -20.49
CA GLU A 66 7.36 13.63 -19.03
C GLU A 66 8.51 12.76 -18.51
N PHE A 67 8.65 11.53 -19.03
CA PHE A 67 9.80 10.68 -18.71
C PHE A 67 11.13 11.32 -19.11
N ARG A 68 11.25 11.80 -20.36
CA ARG A 68 12.48 12.45 -20.84
C ARG A 68 12.84 13.71 -20.07
N ALA A 69 11.86 14.43 -19.53
CA ALA A 69 12.10 15.63 -18.73
C ALA A 69 12.61 15.35 -17.30
N ALA A 70 12.51 14.10 -16.83
CA ALA A 70 12.91 13.69 -15.48
C ALA A 70 14.27 12.98 -15.40
N GLU A 71 14.89 12.65 -16.54
CA GLU A 71 16.28 12.16 -16.63
C GLU A 71 17.31 13.29 -16.50
#